data_AF-A0A971YZT5-F1
#
_entry.id   AF-A0A971YZT5-F1
#
_cell.length_a   1.000
_cell.length_b   1.000
_cell.length_c   1.000
_cell.angle_alpha   90.00
_cell.angle_beta   90.00
_cell.angle_gamma   90.00
#
_symmetry.space_group_name_H-M   'P 1'
#
loop_
_entity.id
_entity.type
_entity.pdbx_description
1 polymer ?
#
loop_
_entity_poly.entity_id
_entity_poly.type
_entity_poly.pdbx_seq_one_letter_code
_entity_poly.pdbx_strand_id
1 'polypeptide(L)'
;MKRFVAILLLALLLVQAPLTAFAAIGESELALQQVAQRYKSNRILGGCILMGAGGLLIVNDPENDPEGFTTLVGGVLAGAGVLTLLLKSPAEREYGQVVKVQDPIQREKMAYESLAYLADTAKRNRIFGGISNGVLAIYFFTSEPSDPSLYSKDDYKYLGLLTAGASLGSFLLPSYEEKVFAEVKQAKERQYALDLAPIGDSIGVRLTYNFK
;
A
#
# COMPACT_ATOMS: atom_id res chain seq x y z
N MET A 1 7.38 -22.73 18.94
CA MET A 1 6.68 -22.66 17.64
C MET A 1 5.22 -22.19 17.72
N LYS A 2 4.31 -22.83 18.49
CA LYS A 2 2.87 -22.47 18.51
C LYS A 2 2.54 -21.01 18.89
N ARG A 3 3.33 -20.37 19.76
CA ARG A 3 3.14 -18.96 20.17
C ARG A 3 3.59 -17.94 19.11
N PHE A 4 4.63 -18.26 18.34
CA PHE A 4 5.08 -17.42 17.22
C PHE A 4 4.09 -17.45 16.06
N VAL A 5 3.52 -18.63 15.76
CA VAL A 5 2.45 -18.76 14.75
C VAL A 5 1.20 -17.98 15.16
N ALA A 6 0.84 -17.98 16.45
CA ALA A 6 -0.29 -17.19 16.96
C ALA A 6 -0.04 -15.67 16.86
N ILE A 7 1.17 -15.19 17.17
CA ILE A 7 1.52 -13.76 17.04
C ILE A 7 1.58 -13.35 15.57
N LEU A 8 2.12 -14.20 14.69
CA LEU A 8 2.18 -13.95 13.25
C LEU A 8 0.79 -13.96 12.61
N LEU A 9 -0.11 -14.86 13.06
CA LEU A 9 -1.53 -14.87 12.67
C LEU A 9 -2.30 -13.66 13.22
N LEU A 10 -2.02 -13.23 14.45
CA LEU A 10 -2.65 -12.04 15.03
C LEU A 10 -2.19 -10.76 14.32
N ALA A 11 -0.91 -10.68 13.95
CA ALA A 11 -0.36 -9.62 13.13
C ALA A 11 -0.93 -9.63 11.71
N LEU A 12 -1.10 -10.80 11.08
CA LEU A 12 -1.76 -10.94 9.77
C LEU A 12 -3.24 -10.56 9.83
N LEU A 13 -3.96 -10.92 10.91
CA LEU A 13 -5.36 -10.55 11.13
C LEU A 13 -5.54 -9.05 11.36
N LEU A 14 -4.61 -8.40 12.05
CA LEU A 14 -4.61 -6.95 12.26
C LEU A 14 -4.28 -6.15 10.98
N VAL A 15 -3.57 -6.75 10.03
CA VAL A 15 -3.28 -6.14 8.71
C VAL A 15 -4.51 -6.14 7.77
N GLN A 16 -5.56 -6.92 8.05
CA GLN A 16 -6.74 -7.02 7.18
C GLN A 16 -7.84 -5.97 7.41
N ALA A 17 -7.74 -5.10 8.41
CA ALA A 17 -8.67 -3.98 8.53
C ALA A 17 -8.04 -2.73 7.87
N PRO A 18 -8.64 -2.24 6.76
CA PRO A 18 -9.75 -1.33 7.00
C PRO A 18 -10.94 -1.53 6.06
N LEU A 19 -12.12 -1.58 6.71
CA LEU A 19 -13.36 -0.92 6.32
C LEU A 19 -13.65 -0.85 4.83
N THR A 20 -14.36 -1.88 4.36
CA THR A 20 -15.29 -1.80 3.24
C THR A 20 -16.30 -0.68 3.51
N ALA A 21 -16.02 0.51 3.01
CA ALA A 21 -17.01 1.56 2.78
C ALA A 21 -16.78 2.16 1.40
N PHE A 22 -16.86 1.30 0.37
CA PHE A 22 -17.06 1.73 -1.01
C PHE A 22 -18.51 2.19 -1.18
N ALA A 23 -18.87 3.31 -0.57
CA ALA A 23 -20.16 3.94 -0.77
C ALA A 23 -19.95 5.18 -1.64
N ALA A 24 -20.10 4.99 -2.95
CA ALA A 24 -20.33 6.03 -3.95
C ALA A 24 -19.32 7.19 -3.96
N ILE A 25 -18.05 6.92 -4.29
CA ILE A 25 -17.07 7.99 -4.44
C ILE A 25 -17.12 8.53 -5.87
N GLY A 26 -18.09 9.42 -6.14
CA GLY A 26 -18.08 10.27 -7.34
C GLY A 26 -17.11 11.46 -7.22
N GLU A 27 -16.74 11.82 -5.99
CA GLU A 27 -15.89 12.95 -5.67
C GLU A 27 -14.43 12.52 -5.42
N SER A 28 -13.52 13.06 -6.21
CA SER A 28 -12.10 12.71 -6.18
C SER A 28 -11.44 13.16 -4.88
N GLU A 29 -11.88 14.27 -4.30
CA GLU A 29 -11.38 14.74 -3.00
C GLU A 29 -11.61 13.72 -1.88
N LEU A 30 -12.83 13.15 -1.81
CA LEU A 30 -13.17 12.14 -0.80
C LEU A 30 -12.39 10.84 -1.00
N ALA A 31 -12.22 10.41 -2.25
CA ALA A 31 -11.37 9.25 -2.57
C ALA A 31 -9.91 9.49 -2.14
N LEU A 32 -9.36 10.67 -2.43
CA LEU A 32 -8.00 11.03 -2.05
C LEU A 32 -7.84 11.09 -0.53
N GLN A 33 -8.84 11.63 0.18
CA GLN A 33 -8.87 11.65 1.65
C GLN A 33 -8.82 10.23 2.22
N GLN A 34 -9.62 9.31 1.68
CA GLN A 34 -9.65 7.91 2.14
C GLN A 34 -8.30 7.22 1.91
N VAL A 35 -7.69 7.41 0.74
CA VAL A 35 -6.35 6.88 0.44
C VAL A 35 -5.34 7.46 1.44
N ALA A 36 -5.31 8.79 1.63
CA ALA A 36 -4.41 9.44 2.57
C ALA A 36 -4.60 8.95 4.01
N GLN A 37 -5.85 8.77 4.46
CA GLN A 37 -6.16 8.26 5.80
C GLN A 37 -5.71 6.81 5.96
N ARG A 38 -5.91 5.96 4.95
CA ARG A 38 -5.43 4.58 4.98
C ARG A 38 -3.91 4.52 5.10
N TYR A 39 -3.18 5.31 4.31
CA TYR A 39 -1.72 5.38 4.40
C TYR A 39 -1.24 5.92 5.75
N LYS A 40 -1.92 6.93 6.30
CA LYS A 40 -1.63 7.45 7.63
C LYS A 40 -1.77 6.36 8.70
N SER A 41 -2.86 5.59 8.67
CA SER A 41 -3.09 4.49 9.60
C SER A 41 -2.04 3.38 9.44
N ASN A 42 -1.73 2.97 8.20
CA ASN A 42 -0.71 1.97 7.93
C ASN A 42 0.68 2.41 8.38
N ARG A 43 1.03 3.69 8.18
CA ARG A 43 2.29 4.26 8.66
C ARG A 43 2.39 4.21 10.18
N ILE A 44 1.33 4.62 10.88
CA ILE A 44 1.30 4.62 12.35
C ILE A 44 1.42 3.18 12.86
N LEU A 45 0.60 2.28 12.34
CA LEU A 45 0.61 0.88 12.75
C LEU A 45 1.96 0.21 12.46
N GLY A 46 2.45 0.33 11.23
CA GLY A 46 3.73 -0.25 10.82
C GLY A 46 4.90 0.32 11.61
N GLY A 47 4.93 1.64 11.82
CA GLY A 47 5.95 2.30 12.65
C GLY A 47 5.93 1.82 14.10
N CYS A 48 4.76 1.70 14.72
CA CYS A 48 4.62 1.16 16.07
C CYS A 48 5.05 -0.31 16.17
N ILE A 49 4.71 -1.14 15.18
CA ILE A 49 5.11 -2.55 15.14
C ILE A 49 6.63 -2.67 15.02
N LEU A 50 7.26 -1.94 14.09
CA LEU A 50 8.70 -1.94 13.90
C LEU A 50 9.44 -1.46 15.15
N MET A 51 8.96 -0.37 15.75
CA MET A 51 9.54 0.18 16.97
C MET A 51 9.38 -0.78 18.16
N GLY A 52 8.21 -1.38 18.33
CA GLY A 52 7.95 -2.37 19.39
C GLY A 52 8.78 -3.64 19.21
N ALA A 53 8.84 -4.18 17.99
CA ALA A 53 9.65 -5.35 17.67
C ALA A 53 11.16 -5.07 17.88
N GLY A 54 11.65 -3.92 17.42
CA GLY A 54 13.03 -3.51 17.63
C GLY A 54 13.38 -3.34 19.11
N GLY A 55 12.51 -2.68 19.88
CA GLY A 55 12.68 -2.54 21.33
C GLY A 55 12.67 -3.87 22.07
N LEU A 56 11.79 -4.81 21.68
CA LEU A 56 11.76 -6.15 22.26
C LEU A 56 13.04 -6.93 22.00
N LEU A 57 13.65 -6.79 20.83
CA LEU A 57 14.92 -7.43 20.51
C LEU A 57 16.09 -6.84 21.28
N ILE A 58 16.11 -5.52 21.51
CA ILE A 58 17.15 -4.87 22.34
C ILE A 58 17.06 -5.33 23.80
N VAL A 59 15.84 -5.54 24.32
CA VAL A 59 15.63 -5.92 25.72
C VAL A 59 15.80 -7.42 25.97
N ASN A 60 15.53 -8.26 24.96
CA ASN A 60 15.76 -9.71 25.03
C ASN A 60 17.10 -10.06 24.40
N ASP A 61 18.20 -9.77 25.10
CA ASP A 61 19.54 -10.21 24.72
C ASP A 61 19.67 -11.73 24.97
N PRO A 62 19.73 -12.57 23.91
CA PRO A 62 19.90 -14.00 24.12
C PRO A 62 21.33 -14.30 24.60
N GLU A 63 21.47 -15.22 25.55
CA GLU A 63 22.78 -15.63 26.13
C GLU A 63 23.83 -16.12 25.09
N ASN A 64 23.41 -16.38 23.86
CA ASN A 64 24.26 -16.77 22.73
C ASN A 64 24.24 -15.74 21.59
N ASP A 65 24.07 -14.44 21.85
CA ASP A 65 24.11 -13.41 20.81
C ASP A 65 25.57 -13.23 20.32
N PRO A 66 25.90 -13.59 19.07
CA PRO A 66 27.22 -13.29 18.53
C PRO A 66 27.39 -11.77 18.45
N GLU A 67 28.25 -11.23 19.31
CA GLU A 67 28.73 -9.85 19.28
C GLU A 67 27.64 -8.75 19.30
N GLY A 68 26.48 -9.03 19.91
CA GLY A 68 25.39 -8.05 20.01
C GLY A 68 24.61 -7.85 18.70
N PHE A 69 24.65 -8.83 17.79
CA PHE A 69 23.94 -8.78 16.51
C PHE A 69 22.43 -8.56 16.70
N THR A 70 21.78 -9.21 17.68
CA THR A 70 20.36 -9.00 17.94
C THR A 70 20.04 -7.59 18.42
N THR A 71 20.92 -7.00 19.23
CA THR A 71 20.79 -5.60 19.66
C THR A 71 20.94 -4.64 18.49
N LEU A 72 21.87 -4.90 17.56
CA LEU A 72 22.05 -4.10 16.35
C LEU A 72 20.82 -4.18 15.44
N VAL A 73 20.31 -5.40 15.17
CA VAL A 73 19.10 -5.61 14.38
C VAL A 73 17.90 -4.94 15.05
N GLY A 74 17.77 -5.06 16.37
CA GLY A 74 16.74 -4.38 17.15
C GLY A 74 16.82 -2.85 17.05
N GLY A 75 18.03 -2.28 17.12
CA GLY A 75 18.29 -0.86 16.94
C GLY A 75 17.91 -0.35 15.54
N VAL A 76 18.27 -1.11 14.49
CA VAL A 76 17.88 -0.79 13.10
C VAL A 76 16.36 -0.83 12.93
N LEU A 77 15.69 -1.85 13.44
CA LEU A 77 14.23 -1.97 13.38
C LEU A 77 13.53 -0.84 14.15
N ALA A 78 14.03 -0.51 15.34
CA ALA A 78 13.49 0.59 16.14
C ALA A 78 13.66 1.94 15.44
N GLY A 79 14.85 2.20 14.89
CA GLY A 79 15.14 3.39 14.10
C GLY A 79 14.28 3.49 12.85
N ALA A 80 14.11 2.39 12.11
CA ALA A 80 13.23 2.32 10.95
C ALA A 80 11.76 2.58 11.33
N GLY A 81 11.31 2.09 12.49
CA GLY A 81 9.98 2.38 13.02
C GLY A 81 9.77 3.87 13.29
N VAL A 82 10.74 4.54 13.94
CA VAL A 82 10.70 5.99 14.18
C VAL A 82 10.67 6.77 12.86
N LEU A 83 11.55 6.44 11.92
CA LEU A 83 11.57 7.08 10.60
C LEU A 83 10.24 6.89 9.86
N THR A 84 9.66 5.70 9.93
CA THR A 84 8.35 5.41 9.35
C THR A 84 7.29 6.32 9.94
N LEU A 85 7.26 6.54 11.26
CA LEU A 85 6.29 7.44 11.89
C LEU A 85 6.46 8.91 11.48
N LEU A 86 7.69 9.37 11.28
CA LEU A 86 8.00 10.77 10.95
C LEU A 86 7.71 11.11 9.49
N LEU A 87 7.92 10.17 8.57
CA LEU A 87 7.82 10.45 7.13
C LEU A 87 6.39 10.32 6.62
N LYS A 88 5.81 11.45 6.19
CA LYS A 88 4.52 11.43 5.48
C LYS A 88 4.58 10.63 4.19
N SER A 89 3.58 9.78 4.00
CA SER A 89 3.39 9.01 2.76
C SER A 89 3.10 9.96 1.58
N PRO A 90 3.33 9.53 0.33
CA PRO A 90 2.97 10.30 -0.85
C PRO A 90 1.50 10.74 -0.84
N ALA A 91 0.57 9.83 -0.50
CA ALA A 91 -0.86 10.15 -0.43
C ALA A 91 -1.20 11.22 0.61
N GLU A 92 -0.59 11.18 1.80
CA GLU A 92 -0.77 12.23 2.82
C GLU A 92 -0.22 13.59 2.36
N ARG A 93 0.87 13.60 1.59
CA ARG A 93 1.46 14.83 1.06
C ARG A 93 0.57 15.44 -0.02
N GLU A 94 0.11 14.63 -0.97
CA GLU A 94 -0.79 15.05 -2.05
C GLU A 94 -2.11 15.61 -1.49
N TYR A 95 -2.78 14.87 -0.59
CA TYR A 95 -4.00 15.35 0.05
C TYR A 95 -3.78 16.66 0.81
N GLY A 96 -2.64 16.78 1.51
CA GLY A 96 -2.27 18.01 2.22
C GLY A 96 -2.02 19.21 1.30
N GLN A 97 -1.77 19.01 0.00
CA GLN A 97 -1.69 20.08 -0.99
C GLN A 97 -3.08 20.45 -1.51
N VAL A 98 -3.90 19.45 -1.84
CA VAL A 98 -5.27 19.63 -2.36
C VAL A 98 -6.14 20.42 -1.39
N VAL A 99 -6.13 20.11 -0.09
CA VAL A 99 -6.96 20.78 0.93
C VAL A 99 -6.63 22.28 1.08
N LYS A 100 -5.46 22.73 0.63
CA LYS A 100 -5.08 24.16 0.67
C LYS A 100 -5.73 25.00 -0.44
N VAL A 101 -6.30 24.35 -1.46
CA VAL A 101 -6.95 25.03 -2.58
C VAL A 101 -8.35 25.48 -2.16
N GLN A 102 -8.62 26.79 -2.21
CA GLN A 102 -9.90 27.34 -1.76
C GLN A 102 -11.03 27.06 -2.76
N ASP A 103 -10.77 27.18 -4.06
CA ASP A 103 -11.75 26.97 -5.12
C ASP A 103 -12.16 25.48 -5.21
N PRO A 104 -13.45 25.14 -4.97
CA PRO A 104 -13.91 23.75 -4.99
C PRO A 104 -13.72 23.06 -6.35
N ILE A 105 -13.81 23.79 -7.47
CA ILE A 105 -13.68 23.21 -8.81
C ILE A 105 -12.21 22.82 -9.06
N GLN A 106 -11.29 23.73 -8.74
CA GLN A 106 -9.85 23.46 -8.87
C GLN A 106 -9.40 22.38 -7.89
N ARG A 107 -9.97 22.36 -6.68
CA ARG A 107 -9.67 21.34 -5.68
C ARG A 107 -10.04 19.93 -6.16
N GLU A 108 -11.23 19.77 -6.72
CA GLU A 108 -11.69 18.49 -7.28
C GLU A 108 -10.85 18.06 -8.49
N LYS A 109 -10.39 19.00 -9.32
CA LYS A 109 -9.42 18.72 -10.41
C LYS A 109 -8.12 18.17 -9.86
N MET A 110 -7.54 18.89 -8.90
CA MET A 110 -6.25 18.55 -8.32
C MET A 110 -6.33 17.22 -7.57
N ALA A 111 -7.45 16.96 -6.89
CA ALA A 111 -7.70 15.67 -6.24
C ALA A 111 -7.71 14.51 -7.25
N TYR A 112 -8.38 14.70 -8.39
CA TYR A 112 -8.41 13.70 -9.46
C TYR A 112 -7.02 13.45 -10.07
N GLU A 113 -6.26 14.51 -10.34
CA GLU A 113 -4.89 14.41 -10.86
C GLU A 113 -3.95 13.73 -9.86
N SER A 114 -4.02 14.07 -8.58
CA SER A 114 -3.24 13.41 -7.52
C SER A 114 -3.61 11.92 -7.38
N LEU A 115 -4.89 11.55 -7.48
CA LEU A 115 -5.29 10.13 -7.48
C LEU A 115 -4.76 9.38 -8.70
N ALA A 116 -4.82 9.97 -9.89
CA ALA A 116 -4.27 9.38 -11.11
C ALA A 116 -2.75 9.16 -10.98
N TYR A 117 -2.03 10.14 -10.44
CA TYR A 117 -0.60 10.05 -10.18
C TYR A 117 -0.25 8.95 -9.16
N LEU A 118 -1.01 8.87 -8.05
CA LEU A 118 -0.82 7.83 -7.04
C LEU A 118 -1.10 6.44 -7.61
N ALA A 119 -2.15 6.29 -8.42
CA ALA A 119 -2.47 5.04 -9.08
C ALA A 119 -1.37 4.60 -10.07
N ASP A 120 -0.83 5.51 -10.90
CA ASP A 120 0.27 5.19 -11.83
C ASP A 120 1.54 4.82 -11.07
N THR A 121 1.87 5.56 -10.01
CA THR A 121 3.03 5.28 -9.16
C THR A 121 2.90 3.91 -8.49
N ALA A 122 1.72 3.59 -7.95
CA ALA A 122 1.45 2.31 -7.32
C ALA A 122 1.53 1.16 -8.32
N LYS A 123 1.00 1.34 -9.54
CA LYS A 123 1.12 0.38 -10.64
C LYS A 123 2.58 0.11 -11.02
N ARG A 124 3.40 1.15 -11.16
CA ARG A 124 4.83 1.00 -11.46
C ARG A 124 5.54 0.22 -10.36
N ASN A 125 5.35 0.61 -9.09
CA ASN A 125 5.95 -0.07 -7.95
C ASN A 125 5.52 -1.54 -7.87
N ARG A 126 4.26 -1.83 -8.17
CA ARG A 126 3.72 -3.18 -8.25
C ARG A 126 4.38 -4.00 -9.36
N ILE A 127 4.56 -3.43 -10.55
CA ILE A 127 5.26 -4.10 -11.67
C ILE A 127 6.73 -4.36 -11.31
N PHE A 128 7.43 -3.37 -10.77
CA PHE A 128 8.82 -3.54 -10.33
C PHE A 128 8.93 -4.59 -9.23
N GLY A 129 8.04 -4.57 -8.25
CA GLY A 129 7.96 -5.58 -7.19
C GLY A 129 7.71 -6.98 -7.76
N GLY A 130 6.84 -7.09 -8.77
CA GLY A 130 6.59 -8.33 -9.50
C GLY A 130 7.86 -8.85 -10.17
N ILE A 131 8.54 -8.01 -10.95
CA ILE A 131 9.79 -8.37 -11.64
C ILE A 131 10.86 -8.82 -10.64
N SER A 132 11.10 -8.04 -9.58
CA SER A 132 12.12 -8.36 -8.57
C SER A 132 11.82 -9.69 -7.88
N ASN A 133 10.57 -9.94 -7.48
CA ASN A 133 10.17 -11.22 -6.89
C ASN A 133 10.28 -12.38 -7.90
N GLY A 134 9.98 -12.15 -9.18
CA GLY A 134 10.15 -13.14 -10.23
C GLY A 134 11.61 -13.53 -10.44
N VAL A 135 12.53 -12.55 -10.44
CA VAL A 135 13.98 -12.80 -10.51
C VAL A 135 14.46 -13.57 -9.29
N LEU A 136 14.01 -13.20 -8.09
CA LEU A 136 14.30 -13.93 -6.85
C LEU A 136 13.77 -15.39 -6.89
N ALA A 137 12.58 -15.59 -7.45
CA ALA A 137 12.01 -16.93 -7.61
C ALA A 137 12.86 -17.80 -8.53
N ILE A 138 13.30 -17.26 -9.67
CA ILE A 138 14.22 -17.96 -10.58
C ILE A 138 15.50 -18.30 -9.84
N TYR A 139 16.10 -17.33 -9.13
CA TYR A 139 17.31 -17.55 -8.34
C TYR A 139 17.14 -18.69 -7.34
N PHE A 140 16.06 -18.72 -6.56
CA PHE A 140 15.84 -19.77 -5.56
C PHE A 140 15.56 -21.15 -6.17
N PHE A 141 14.94 -21.21 -7.36
CA PHE A 141 14.74 -22.48 -8.06
C PHE A 141 16.01 -23.01 -8.74
N THR A 142 16.92 -22.14 -9.17
CA THR A 142 18.14 -22.53 -9.90
C THR A 142 19.37 -22.66 -9.02
N SER A 143 19.40 -22.00 -7.86
CA SER A 143 20.58 -21.97 -6.99
C SER A 143 20.54 -23.10 -5.96
N GLU A 144 21.71 -23.61 -5.62
CA GLU A 144 21.88 -24.51 -4.48
C GLU A 144 22.13 -23.69 -3.21
N PRO A 145 21.69 -24.17 -2.03
CA PRO A 145 21.94 -23.47 -0.78
C PRO A 145 23.45 -23.36 -0.54
N SER A 146 23.92 -22.14 -0.34
CA SER A 146 25.34 -21.83 -0.11
C SER A 146 25.87 -22.44 1.18
N ASP A 147 25.00 -22.67 2.16
CA ASP A 147 25.32 -23.40 3.39
C ASP A 147 24.21 -24.44 3.69
N PRO A 148 24.46 -25.72 3.37
CA PRO A 148 23.51 -26.80 3.63
C PRO A 148 23.17 -27.00 5.11
N SER A 149 23.98 -26.45 6.03
CA SER A 149 23.73 -26.54 7.48
C SER A 149 22.65 -25.57 7.95
N LEU A 150 22.43 -24.48 7.22
CA LEU A 150 21.44 -23.44 7.55
C LEU A 150 20.18 -23.51 6.68
N TYR A 151 20.32 -23.96 5.43
CA TYR A 151 19.21 -24.05 4.49
C TYR A 151 19.21 -25.38 3.75
N SER A 152 18.07 -26.07 3.81
CA SER A 152 17.83 -27.24 2.98
C SER A 152 17.43 -26.84 1.56
N LYS A 153 17.61 -27.76 0.61
CA LYS A 153 17.14 -27.59 -0.77
C LYS A 153 15.61 -27.40 -0.83
N ASP A 154 14.86 -27.94 0.13
CA ASP A 154 13.42 -27.75 0.19
C ASP A 154 13.05 -26.35 0.67
N ASP A 155 13.82 -25.75 1.58
CA ASP A 155 13.64 -24.35 1.99
C ASP A 155 13.75 -23.39 0.80
N TYR A 156 14.74 -23.60 -0.08
CA TYR A 156 14.90 -22.83 -1.32
C TYR A 156 13.70 -23.00 -2.27
N LYS A 157 13.14 -24.22 -2.40
CA LYS A 157 11.91 -24.42 -3.19
C LYS A 157 10.71 -23.68 -2.61
N TYR A 158 10.55 -23.70 -1.29
CA TYR A 158 9.45 -22.98 -0.63
C TYR A 158 9.61 -21.46 -0.79
N LEU A 159 10.82 -20.93 -0.65
CA LEU A 159 11.13 -19.52 -0.91
C LEU A 159 10.90 -19.15 -2.37
N GLY A 160 11.30 -20.02 -3.31
CA GLY A 160 11.03 -19.87 -4.74
C GLY A 160 9.53 -19.82 -5.04
N LEU A 161 8.74 -20.72 -4.44
CA LEU A 161 7.28 -20.74 -4.61
C LEU A 161 6.62 -19.49 -4.01
N LEU A 162 7.07 -19.06 -2.82
CA LEU A 162 6.55 -17.86 -2.16
C LEU A 162 6.82 -16.61 -2.99
N THR A 163 8.06 -16.45 -3.47
CA THR A 163 8.46 -15.31 -4.30
C THR A 163 7.78 -15.34 -5.68
N ALA A 164 7.61 -16.52 -6.28
CA ALA A 164 6.82 -16.68 -7.50
C ALA A 164 5.36 -16.28 -7.29
N GLY A 165 4.76 -16.72 -6.18
CA GLY A 165 3.41 -16.34 -5.78
C GLY A 165 3.27 -14.83 -5.54
N ALA A 166 4.23 -14.21 -4.86
CA ALA A 166 4.28 -12.77 -4.65
C ALA A 166 4.44 -11.99 -5.97
N SER A 167 5.23 -12.51 -6.91
CA SER A 167 5.38 -11.97 -8.25
C SER A 167 4.05 -11.99 -9.02
N LEU A 168 3.39 -13.15 -9.07
CA LEU A 168 2.07 -13.27 -9.71
C LEU A 168 1.04 -12.37 -9.04
N GLY A 169 0.99 -12.35 -7.72
CA GLY A 169 0.11 -11.48 -6.95
C GLY A 169 0.32 -10.01 -7.30
N SER A 170 1.58 -9.59 -7.44
CA SER A 170 1.93 -8.23 -7.86
C SER A 170 1.38 -7.93 -9.26
N PHE A 171 1.54 -8.81 -10.24
CA PHE A 171 1.00 -8.53 -11.59
C PHE A 171 -0.52 -8.59 -11.67
N LEU A 172 -1.17 -9.48 -10.91
CA LEU A 172 -2.60 -9.76 -11.04
C LEU A 172 -3.49 -8.87 -10.18
N LEU A 173 -3.03 -8.50 -8.97
CA LEU A 173 -3.87 -7.79 -8.02
C LEU A 173 -3.61 -6.28 -8.09
N PRO A 174 -4.55 -5.48 -8.60
CA PRO A 174 -4.38 -4.02 -8.62
C PRO A 174 -4.22 -3.50 -7.19
N SER A 175 -3.39 -2.48 -7.04
CA SER A 175 -3.19 -1.80 -5.77
C SER A 175 -4.48 -1.12 -5.30
N TYR A 176 -4.50 -0.68 -4.05
CA TYR A 176 -5.68 0.02 -3.53
C TYR A 176 -5.93 1.35 -4.27
N GLU A 177 -4.87 2.07 -4.61
CA GLU A 177 -4.93 3.33 -5.34
C GLU A 177 -5.46 3.11 -6.76
N GLU A 178 -5.00 2.04 -7.43
CA GLU A 178 -5.52 1.65 -8.74
C GLU A 178 -7.02 1.34 -8.69
N LYS A 179 -7.49 0.66 -7.65
CA LYS A 179 -8.92 0.35 -7.45
C LYS A 179 -9.75 1.61 -7.20
N VAL A 180 -9.33 2.46 -6.25
CA VAL A 180 -10.03 3.70 -5.91
C VAL A 180 -10.10 4.64 -7.12
N PHE A 181 -8.99 4.80 -7.84
CA PHE A 181 -8.97 5.64 -9.04
C PHE A 181 -9.85 5.07 -10.16
N ALA A 182 -9.87 3.75 -10.37
CA ALA A 182 -10.74 3.11 -11.35
C ALA A 182 -12.23 3.36 -11.06
N GLU A 183 -12.63 3.31 -9.79
CA GLU A 183 -14.00 3.60 -9.36
C GLU A 183 -14.38 5.07 -9.57
N VAL A 184 -13.52 6.01 -9.17
CA VAL A 184 -13.73 7.45 -9.40
C VAL A 184 -13.83 7.75 -10.89
N LYS A 185 -12.94 7.15 -11.71
CA LYS A 185 -12.97 7.30 -13.16
C LYS A 185 -14.30 6.79 -13.75
N GLN A 186 -14.74 5.60 -13.34
CA GLN A 186 -16.01 5.04 -13.80
C GLN A 186 -17.21 5.89 -13.34
N ALA A 187 -17.18 6.43 -12.12
CA ALA A 187 -18.23 7.31 -11.61
C ALA A 187 -18.34 8.61 -12.43
N LYS A 188 -17.20 9.23 -12.77
CA LYS A 188 -17.16 10.43 -13.63
C LYS A 188 -17.66 10.11 -15.04
N GLU A 189 -17.25 9.00 -15.64
CA GLU A 189 -17.75 8.56 -16.96
C GLU A 189 -19.27 8.37 -16.97
N ARG A 190 -19.85 7.81 -15.90
CA ARG A 190 -21.31 7.70 -15.74
C ARG A 190 -22.00 9.05 -15.61
N GLN A 191 -21.41 9.99 -14.86
CA GLN A 191 -21.95 11.36 -14.76
C GLN A 191 -21.98 12.05 -16.12
N TYR A 192 -20.88 11.99 -16.89
CA TYR A 192 -20.84 12.54 -18.25
C TYR A 192 -21.85 11.88 -19.19
N ALA A 193 -22.06 10.57 -19.09
CA ALA A 193 -23.05 9.87 -19.90
C ALA A 193 -24.50 10.30 -19.58
N LEU A 194 -24.78 10.62 -18.32
CA LEU A 194 -26.07 11.16 -17.89
C LEU A 194 -26.27 12.60 -18.38
N ASP A 195 -25.21 13.42 -18.34
CA ASP A 195 -25.26 14.82 -18.84
C ASP A 195 -25.43 14.89 -20.37
N LEU A 196 -24.95 13.89 -21.10
CA LEU A 196 -25.06 13.79 -22.56
C LEU A 196 -26.32 13.06 -23.04
N ALA A 197 -27.03 12.35 -22.14
CA ALA A 197 -28.30 11.75 -22.50
C ALA A 197 -29.28 12.88 -22.87
N PRO A 198 -29.90 12.87 -24.07
CA PRO A 198 -30.88 13.88 -24.43
C PRO A 198 -32.00 13.82 -23.40
N ILE A 199 -32.09 14.87 -22.60
CA ILE A 199 -33.18 15.10 -21.67
C ILE A 199 -34.45 15.06 -22.52
N GLY A 200 -35.20 13.97 -22.42
CA GLY A 200 -36.56 13.94 -22.91
C GLY A 200 -37.35 15.02 -22.17
N ASP A 201 -37.61 16.12 -22.86
CA ASP A 201 -38.71 17.09 -22.65
C ASP A 201 -39.02 17.63 -21.24
N SER A 202 -38.09 17.63 -20.29
CA SER A 202 -38.34 18.32 -19.02
C SER A 202 -37.15 19.15 -18.53
N ILE A 203 -37.20 20.42 -18.94
CA ILE A 203 -36.80 21.64 -18.22
C ILE A 203 -35.62 21.50 -17.23
N GLY A 204 -34.44 21.91 -17.72
CA GLY A 204 -33.59 22.90 -17.06
C GLY A 204 -32.81 22.50 -15.81
N VAL A 205 -31.49 22.36 -15.94
CA VAL A 205 -30.46 23.29 -15.41
C VAL A 205 -29.10 22.74 -15.90
N ARG A 206 -28.41 23.51 -16.74
CA ARG A 206 -27.03 23.22 -17.15
C ARG A 206 -26.07 23.64 -16.03
N LEU A 207 -25.38 22.68 -15.42
CA LEU A 207 -24.12 22.93 -14.72
C LEU A 207 -22.99 22.46 -15.63
N THR A 208 -22.51 23.34 -16.50
CA THR A 208 -21.31 23.07 -17.31
C THR A 208 -20.08 23.16 -16.42
N TYR A 209 -19.53 22.01 -16.01
CA TYR A 209 -18.16 21.93 -15.52
C TYR A 209 -17.23 21.64 -16.70
N ASN A 210 -16.39 22.62 -17.02
CA ASN A 210 -15.48 22.58 -18.16
C ASN A 210 -14.09 22.18 -17.65
N PHE A 211 -13.76 20.89 -17.64
CA PHE A 211 -12.39 20.43 -17.40
C PHE A 211 -11.65 20.30 -18.73
N LYS A 212 -10.78 21.28 -19.00
CA LYS A 212 -9.69 21.18 -19.99
C LYS A 212 -8.48 20.45 -19.40
#